data_AF-A0A951L8V0-F1
#
_entry.id   AF-A0A951L8V0-F1
#
_cell.length_a   1.000
_cell.length_b   1.000
_cell.length_c   1.000
_cell.angle_alpha   90.00
_cell.angle_beta   90.00
_cell.angle_gamma   90.00
#
_symmetry.space_group_name_H-M   'P 1'
#
loop_
_entity.id
_entity.type
_entity.pdbx_description
1 polymer ?
#
loop_
_entity_poly.entity_id
_entity_poly.type
_entity_poly.pdbx_seq_one_letter_code
_entity_poly.pdbx_strand_id
1 'polypeptide(L)'
;MPVRLRYAALLGLVALTGCVATGLSSGPPWVLAATPEMITLRWYPDEVSDIQALQVADGHCAAIGGRADVQATEQNGSIKIVTYRCR
;
A
#
# COMPACT_ATOMS: atom_id res chain seq x y z
N MET A 1 -41.43 34.09 2.48
CA MET A 1 -40.25 34.96 2.23
C MET A 1 -39.19 34.59 3.28
N PRO A 2 -37.89 34.54 2.92
CA PRO A 2 -37.10 33.31 2.92
C PRO A 2 -36.29 32.98 4.18
N VAL A 3 -36.22 31.66 4.44
CA VAL A 3 -35.09 30.82 4.86
C VAL A 3 -33.78 31.56 5.21
N ARG A 4 -33.23 31.31 6.41
CA ARG A 4 -31.78 31.12 6.62
C ARG A 4 -31.51 30.07 7.70
N LEU A 5 -31.68 28.82 7.27
CA LEU A 5 -31.13 27.63 7.91
C LEU A 5 -29.60 27.76 7.86
N ARG A 6 -28.97 28.09 8.99
CA ARG A 6 -27.51 28.22 9.11
C ARG A 6 -26.91 26.82 9.21
N TYR A 7 -26.84 26.12 8.09
CA TYR A 7 -25.95 24.97 7.94
C TYR A 7 -24.51 25.48 7.95
N ALA A 8 -23.87 25.42 9.11
CA ALA A 8 -22.42 25.54 9.20
C ALA A 8 -21.82 24.27 8.60
N ALA A 9 -21.54 24.33 7.29
CA ALA A 9 -20.74 23.35 6.58
C ALA A 9 -19.31 23.37 7.15
N LEU A 10 -19.02 22.46 8.08
CA LEU A 10 -17.65 22.08 8.39
C LEU A 10 -17.16 21.17 7.27
N LEU A 11 -16.73 21.84 6.22
CA LEU A 11 -15.90 21.32 5.15
C LEU A 11 -14.64 20.67 5.73
N GLY A 12 -14.35 19.46 5.25
CA GLY A 12 -13.00 19.13 4.81
C GLY A 12 -11.98 18.82 5.90
N LEU A 13 -12.03 17.59 6.41
CA LEU A 13 -10.83 16.91 6.90
C LEU A 13 -10.73 15.55 6.19
N VAL A 14 -10.60 15.62 4.86
CA VAL A 14 -9.95 14.55 4.11
C VAL A 14 -8.47 14.65 4.44
N ALA A 15 -8.03 13.86 5.40
CA ALA A 15 -6.62 13.69 5.74
C ALA A 15 -5.89 12.98 4.59
N LEU A 16 -5.66 13.72 3.51
CA LEU A 16 -4.65 13.44 2.48
C LEU A 16 -3.32 13.93 3.04
N THR A 17 -2.75 13.21 4.00
CA THR A 17 -1.44 13.58 4.56
C THR A 17 -0.70 12.31 4.92
N GLY A 18 0.04 11.78 3.95
CA GLY A 18 0.87 10.61 4.16
C GLY A 18 1.38 9.88 2.91
N CYS A 19 1.40 10.51 1.73
CA CYS A 19 2.26 10.04 0.64
C CYS A 19 3.72 10.34 1.01
N VAL A 20 4.30 9.55 1.93
CA VAL A 20 5.75 9.54 2.12
C VAL A 20 6.32 8.63 1.04
N ALA A 21 6.38 9.19 -0.17
CA ALA A 21 7.17 8.66 -1.26
C ALA A 21 8.65 8.94 -0.94
N THR A 22 9.28 8.08 -0.13
CA THR A 22 10.73 8.09 0.04
C THR A 22 11.31 6.77 -0.43
N GLY A 23 11.50 6.71 -1.75
CA GLY A 23 12.61 6.02 -2.40
C GLY A 23 12.56 4.49 -2.47
N LEU A 24 12.38 3.98 -3.71
CA LEU A 24 13.03 2.81 -4.35
C LEU A 24 12.03 2.02 -5.20
N SER A 25 11.66 2.53 -6.38
CA SER A 25 11.06 1.66 -7.40
C SER A 25 11.16 2.25 -8.79
N SER A 26 12.36 2.21 -9.37
CA SER A 26 12.56 2.23 -10.83
C SER A 26 12.63 0.80 -11.41
N GLY A 27 12.12 -0.20 -10.67
CA GLY A 27 12.07 -1.60 -11.05
C GLY A 27 11.08 -2.38 -10.17
N PRO A 28 10.66 -3.58 -10.60
CA PRO A 28 9.78 -4.45 -9.82
C PRO A 28 10.46 -4.96 -8.52
N PRO A 29 9.69 -5.35 -7.49
CA PRO A 29 8.23 -5.32 -7.44
C PRO A 29 7.68 -3.90 -7.26
N TRP A 30 6.62 -3.58 -8.00
CA TRP A 30 5.95 -2.28 -7.93
C TRP A 30 4.97 -2.24 -6.76
N VAL A 31 5.02 -1.17 -5.97
CA VAL A 31 4.02 -0.92 -4.91
C VAL A 31 2.73 -0.41 -5.56
N LEU A 32 1.63 -1.15 -5.38
CA LEU A 32 0.29 -0.73 -5.82
C LEU A 32 -0.43 0.09 -4.75
N ALA A 33 -0.27 -0.30 -3.49
CA ALA A 33 -0.86 0.36 -2.34
C ALA A 33 0.01 0.12 -1.11
N ALA A 34 0.05 1.09 -0.19
CA ALA A 34 0.76 0.96 1.08
C ALA A 34 0.04 1.75 2.17
N THR A 35 -0.03 1.15 3.35
CA THR A 35 -0.48 1.74 4.62
C THR A 35 0.51 1.29 5.71
N PRO A 36 0.51 1.89 6.93
CA PRO A 36 1.43 1.45 7.98
C PRO A 36 1.33 -0.05 8.32
N GLU A 37 0.15 -0.66 8.15
CA GLU A 37 -0.09 -2.07 8.49
C GLU A 37 -0.14 -3.01 7.28
N MET A 38 -0.10 -2.51 6.06
CA MET A 38 -0.23 -3.35 4.85
C MET A 38 0.54 -2.77 3.66
N ILE A 39 1.02 -3.65 2.79
CA ILE A 39 1.62 -3.29 1.50
C ILE A 39 1.17 -4.27 0.42
N THR A 40 0.75 -3.75 -0.73
CA THR A 40 0.38 -4.54 -1.91
C THR A 40 1.45 -4.35 -2.98
N LEU A 41 2.05 -5.45 -3.40
CA LEU A 41 3.12 -5.51 -4.39
C LEU A 41 2.64 -6.19 -5.66
N ARG A 42 3.14 -5.75 -6.81
CA ARG A 42 2.94 -6.35 -8.14
C ARG A 42 4.27 -6.64 -8.79
N TRP A 43 4.41 -7.82 -9.41
CA TRP A 43 5.59 -8.16 -10.21
C TRP A 43 5.30 -9.25 -11.24
N TYR A 44 6.25 -9.46 -12.15
CA TYR A 44 6.27 -10.64 -13.01
C TYR A 44 7.15 -11.73 -12.36
N PRO A 45 6.65 -12.97 -12.14
CA PRO A 45 7.41 -14.02 -11.45
C PRO A 45 8.71 -14.48 -12.13
N ASP A 46 8.87 -14.18 -13.42
CA ASP A 46 10.10 -14.40 -14.19
C ASP A 46 11.16 -13.32 -13.96
N GLU A 47 10.77 -12.12 -13.51
CA GLU A 47 11.69 -11.01 -13.19
C GLU A 47 12.01 -10.92 -11.69
N VAL A 48 11.02 -11.17 -10.83
CA VAL A 48 11.13 -11.04 -9.37
C VAL A 48 10.59 -12.28 -8.69
N SER A 49 11.41 -12.85 -7.81
CA SER A 49 11.00 -13.98 -6.98
C SER A 49 10.11 -13.55 -5.81
N ASP A 50 9.28 -14.48 -5.31
CA ASP A 50 8.45 -14.25 -4.12
C ASP A 50 9.29 -13.85 -2.89
N ILE A 51 10.52 -14.36 -2.78
CA ILE A 51 11.44 -14.01 -1.69
C ILE A 51 11.88 -12.55 -1.78
N GLN A 52 12.23 -12.07 -2.98
CA GLN A 52 12.58 -10.66 -3.18
C GLN A 52 11.38 -9.74 -2.90
N ALA A 53 10.18 -10.13 -3.33
CA ALA A 53 8.96 -9.38 -3.00
C ALA A 53 8.68 -9.35 -1.50
N LEU A 54 8.86 -10.49 -0.80
CA LEU A 54 8.74 -10.56 0.65
C LEU A 54 9.77 -9.67 1.36
N GLN A 55 11.02 -9.60 0.89
CA GLN A 55 12.04 -8.72 1.47
C GLN A 55 11.66 -7.25 1.39
N VAL A 56 11.05 -6.82 0.28
CA VAL A 56 10.51 -5.45 0.13
C VAL A 56 9.37 -5.22 1.12
N ALA A 57 8.47 -6.18 1.28
CA ALA A 57 7.37 -6.09 2.25
C ALA A 57 7.87 -6.09 3.71
N ASP A 58 8.87 -6.90 4.05
CA ASP A 58 9.50 -6.92 5.36
C ASP A 58 10.18 -5.58 5.67
N GLY A 59 10.85 -4.97 4.67
CA GLY A 59 11.43 -3.64 4.80
C GLY A 59 10.38 -2.57 5.11
N HIS A 60 9.19 -2.68 4.50
CA HIS A 60 8.05 -1.81 4.83
C HIS A 60 7.55 -2.05 6.26
N CYS A 61 7.33 -3.30 6.66
CA CYS A 61 6.81 -3.64 7.98
C CYS A 61 7.80 -3.39 9.13
N ALA A 62 9.10 -3.38 8.85
CA ALA A 62 10.13 -3.01 9.83
C ALA A 62 9.94 -1.58 10.36
N ALA A 63 9.30 -0.68 9.60
CA ALA A 63 9.01 0.68 10.03
C ALA A 63 8.11 0.76 11.28
N ILE A 64 7.30 -0.28 11.53
CA ILE A 64 6.45 -0.41 12.72
C ILE A 64 6.91 -1.54 13.65
N GLY A 65 8.13 -2.07 13.45
CA GLY A 65 8.71 -3.13 14.27
C GLY A 65 8.14 -4.54 14.01
N GLY A 66 7.43 -4.71 12.90
CA GLY A 66 6.80 -5.97 12.51
C GLY A 66 7.48 -6.67 11.33
N ARG A 67 6.88 -7.78 10.88
CA ARG A 67 7.24 -8.51 9.66
C ARG A 67 6.05 -8.67 8.73
N ALA A 68 6.33 -8.89 7.45
CA ALA A 68 5.31 -9.10 6.44
C ALA A 68 4.77 -10.54 6.49
N ASP A 69 3.44 -10.66 6.50
CA ASP A 69 2.71 -11.91 6.39
C ASP A 69 1.79 -11.85 5.17
N VAL A 70 1.73 -12.91 4.37
CA VAL A 70 0.91 -12.92 3.16
C VAL A 70 -0.57 -12.93 3.57
N GLN A 71 -1.29 -11.89 3.20
CA GLN A 71 -2.73 -11.79 3.44
C GLN A 71 -3.54 -12.28 2.24
N ALA A 72 -3.12 -11.92 1.02
CA ALA A 72 -3.80 -12.32 -0.20
C ALA A 72 -2.80 -12.43 -1.36
N THR A 73 -3.06 -13.36 -2.29
CA THR A 73 -2.30 -13.52 -3.52
C THR A 73 -3.28 -13.63 -4.68
N GLU A 74 -3.02 -12.85 -5.73
CA GLU A 74 -3.76 -12.85 -6.98
C GLU A 74 -2.77 -13.08 -8.13
N GLN A 75 -3.18 -13.87 -9.12
CA GLN A 75 -2.39 -14.11 -10.32
C GLN A 75 -3.26 -13.95 -11.55
N ASN A 76 -2.82 -13.09 -12.48
CA ASN A 76 -3.48 -12.85 -13.75
C ASN A 76 -2.46 -12.93 -14.88
N GLY A 77 -2.46 -14.06 -15.60
CA GLY A 77 -1.43 -14.38 -16.58
C GLY A 77 -0.05 -14.37 -15.93
N SER A 78 0.87 -13.59 -16.50
CA SER A 78 2.24 -13.46 -16.00
C SER A 78 2.38 -12.46 -14.84
N ILE A 79 1.30 -11.79 -14.41
CA ILE A 79 1.37 -10.82 -13.31
C ILE A 79 0.97 -11.50 -12.01
N LYS A 80 1.79 -11.31 -10.97
CA LYS A 80 1.47 -11.67 -9.59
C LYS A 80 1.28 -10.41 -8.76
N ILE A 81 0.22 -10.40 -7.96
CA ILE A 81 -0.09 -9.35 -7.00
C ILE A 81 -0.22 -10.00 -5.63
N VAL A 82 0.51 -9.50 -4.64
CA VAL A 82 0.43 -10.01 -3.27
C VAL A 82 0.22 -8.86 -2.32
N THR A 83 -0.77 -9.01 -1.45
CA THR A 83 -0.99 -8.11 -0.32
C THR A 83 -0.39 -8.75 0.92
N TYR A 84 0.49 -8.01 1.57
CA TYR A 84 1.12 -8.36 2.83
C TYR A 84 0.53 -7.51 3.94
N ARG A 85 0.32 -8.14 5.09
CA ARG A 85 -0.01 -7.47 6.35
C ARG A 85 1.19 -7.49 7.27
N CYS A 86 1.46 -6.38 7.93
CA CYS A 86 2.50 -6.27 8.94
C CYS A 86 2.00 -6.85 10.28
N ARG A 87 2.81 -7.67 10.92
CA ARG A 87 2.55 -8.31 12.22
C ARG A 87 3.71 -8.19 13.19
#